data_AF-A0A4S8L8Z4-F1
#
_entry.id   AF-A0A4S8L8Z4-F1
#
_cell.length_a   1.000
_cell.length_b   1.000
_cell.length_c   1.000
_cell.angle_alpha   90.00
_cell.angle_beta   90.00
_cell.angle_gamma   90.00
#
_symmetry.space_group_name_H-M   'P 1'
#
loop_
_entity.id
_entity.type
_entity.pdbx_description
1 polymer ?
#
loop_
_entity_poly.entity_id
_entity_poly.type
_entity_poly.pdbx_seq_one_letter_code
_entity_poly.pdbx_strand_id
1 'polypeptide(L)'
;MSTVPDIITYRLDGDLVYVKPSLDYNEAIALAIKEFPHALAGIPHNRIRFSILAVVKSGRERKDRMDRTRVRISESAWAKTLEKMVKCEIVELEVIPEIEGVAGRGAKGTKDLKETGLEKGVDPSAPPGYTSYEMLQTPSYARGSTSSLSANLARRLSGFWKDLKF
;
A
#
# COMPACT_ATOMS: atom_id res chain seq x y z
N MET A 1 3.92 30.82 7.76
CA MET A 1 3.34 30.37 9.05
C MET A 1 3.58 28.89 9.14
N SER A 2 4.15 28.38 10.25
CA SER A 2 4.36 26.94 10.42
C SER A 2 3.01 26.24 10.33
N THR A 3 2.83 25.34 9.37
CA THR A 3 1.55 24.64 9.11
C THR A 3 1.42 23.33 9.88
N VAL A 4 2.52 22.88 10.49
CA VAL A 4 2.56 21.63 11.26
C VAL A 4 1.80 21.82 12.57
N PRO A 5 0.88 20.90 12.93
CA PRO A 5 0.13 21.00 14.18
C PRO A 5 1.06 20.81 15.39
N ASP A 6 0.85 21.60 16.43
CA ASP A 6 1.62 21.49 17.68
C ASP A 6 1.36 20.18 18.44
N ILE A 7 0.21 19.55 18.17
CA ILE A 7 -0.26 18.33 18.85
C ILE A 7 -1.08 17.46 17.90
N ILE A 8 -0.80 16.15 17.93
CA ILE A 8 -1.56 15.11 17.25
C ILE A 8 -1.89 13.99 18.24
N THR A 9 -2.70 13.03 17.83
CA THR A 9 -3.08 11.89 18.66
C THR A 9 -2.56 10.60 18.06
N TYR A 10 -1.77 9.82 18.80
CA TYR A 10 -1.44 8.46 18.42
C TYR A 10 -2.51 7.50 18.93
N ARG A 11 -2.85 6.50 18.11
CA ARG A 11 -3.78 5.42 18.47
C ARG A 11 -3.16 4.06 18.24
N LEU A 12 -3.19 3.19 19.24
CA LEU A 12 -2.79 1.78 19.13
C LEU A 12 -3.78 0.92 19.92
N ASP A 13 -4.38 -0.09 19.29
CA ASP A 13 -5.31 -1.05 19.93
C ASP A 13 -6.45 -0.45 20.77
N GLY A 14 -6.87 0.77 20.43
CA GLY A 14 -7.93 1.51 21.13
C GLY A 14 -7.43 2.56 22.11
N ASP A 15 -6.16 2.47 22.53
CA ASP A 15 -5.52 3.45 23.39
C ASP A 15 -5.12 4.69 22.60
N LEU A 16 -5.27 5.86 23.22
CA LEU A 16 -5.03 7.17 22.62
C LEU A 16 -4.07 7.99 23.47
N VAL A 17 -3.05 8.57 22.85
CA VAL A 17 -2.08 9.45 23.51
C VAL A 17 -1.88 10.72 22.69
N TYR A 18 -1.97 11.88 23.35
CA TYR A 18 -1.63 13.15 22.73
C TYR A 18 -0.12 13.35 22.73
N VAL A 19 0.43 13.70 21.57
CA VAL A 19 1.87 13.87 21.39
C VAL A 19 2.20 15.12 20.59
N LYS A 20 3.36 15.71 20.87
CA LYS A 20 3.97 16.69 19.98
C LYS A 20 4.66 15.93 18.84
N PRO A 21 4.25 16.12 17.57
CA PRO A 21 4.83 15.36 16.47
C PRO A 21 6.30 15.75 16.23
N SER A 22 7.14 14.76 15.90
CA SER A 22 8.44 15.01 15.28
C SER A 22 8.31 15.01 13.75
N LEU A 23 9.10 15.85 13.08
CA LEU A 23 9.21 15.87 11.61
C LEU A 23 10.05 14.70 11.09
N ASP A 24 10.90 14.11 11.93
CA ASP A 24 11.64 12.90 11.60
C ASP A 24 10.78 11.67 11.90
N TYR A 25 10.73 10.75 10.94
CA TYR A 25 9.89 9.55 11.02
C TYR A 25 10.41 8.55 12.07
N ASN A 26 11.74 8.41 12.21
CA ASN A 26 12.35 7.48 13.15
C ASN A 26 12.23 8.00 14.58
N GLU A 27 12.36 9.31 14.79
CA GLU A 27 12.03 9.95 16.06
C GLU A 27 10.54 9.78 16.42
N ALA A 28 9.64 9.89 15.45
CA ALA A 28 8.21 9.63 15.66
C ALA A 28 7.97 8.16 16.09
N ILE A 29 8.68 7.19 15.52
CA ILE A 29 8.63 5.78 15.96
C ILE A 29 9.15 5.66 17.39
N ALA A 30 10.31 6.24 17.70
CA ALA A 30 10.87 6.19 19.05
C ALA A 30 9.92 6.80 20.08
N LEU A 31 9.24 7.90 19.73
CA LEU A 31 8.19 8.50 20.54
C LEU A 31 7.02 7.54 20.73
N ALA A 32 6.53 6.90 19.68
CA ALA A 32 5.47 5.91 19.78
C ALA A 32 5.86 4.74 20.71
N ILE A 33 7.08 4.21 20.60
CA ILE A 33 7.57 3.14 21.49
C ILE A 33 7.60 3.60 22.95
N LYS A 34 8.04 4.84 23.20
CA LYS A 34 8.08 5.42 24.54
C LYS A 34 6.69 5.57 25.15
N GLU A 35 5.69 5.99 24.36
CA GLU A 35 4.33 6.23 24.83
C GLU A 35 3.49 4.93 24.93
N PHE A 36 3.81 3.90 24.13
CA PHE A 36 3.15 2.59 24.15
C PHE A 36 4.13 1.44 24.48
N PRO A 37 4.85 1.48 25.61
CA PRO A 37 5.91 0.50 25.90
C PRO A 37 5.34 -0.91 26.07
N HIS A 38 4.12 -1.05 26.59
CA HIS A 38 3.47 -2.35 26.79
C HIS A 38 3.20 -3.11 25.50
N ALA A 39 3.00 -2.40 24.37
CA ALA A 39 2.66 -3.00 23.08
C ALA A 39 3.83 -2.95 22.07
N LEU A 40 4.71 -1.95 22.18
CA LEU A 40 5.76 -1.70 21.19
C LEU A 40 7.18 -1.98 21.71
N ALA A 41 7.39 -2.22 23.02
CA ALA A 41 8.73 -2.51 23.51
C ALA A 41 9.29 -3.80 22.87
N GLY A 42 10.52 -3.70 22.36
CA GLY A 42 11.20 -4.81 21.68
C GLY A 42 10.75 -5.04 20.23
N ILE A 43 9.75 -4.31 19.73
CA ILE A 43 9.35 -4.37 18.32
C ILE A 43 10.37 -3.58 17.47
N PRO A 44 10.97 -4.19 16.44
CA PRO A 44 11.85 -3.49 15.50
C PRO A 44 11.16 -2.30 14.82
N HIS A 45 11.87 -1.18 14.65
CA HIS A 45 11.29 0.05 14.08
C HIS A 45 10.67 -0.15 12.69
N ASN A 46 11.28 -1.00 11.85
CA ASN A 46 10.79 -1.31 10.50
C ASN A 46 9.44 -2.06 10.50
N ARG A 47 9.01 -2.58 11.65
CA ARG A 47 7.71 -3.24 11.84
C ARG A 47 6.63 -2.31 12.34
N ILE A 48 6.94 -1.06 12.70
CA ILE A 48 5.97 -0.07 13.16
C ILE A 48 5.61 0.84 12.00
N ARG A 49 4.30 1.01 11.75
CA ARG A 49 3.77 1.83 10.66
C ARG A 49 2.78 2.85 11.19
N PHE A 50 2.79 4.02 10.57
CA PHE A 50 1.76 5.04 10.77
C PHE A 50 0.74 5.01 9.64
N SER A 51 -0.50 5.33 9.99
CA SER A 51 -1.61 5.40 9.04
C SER A 51 -2.64 6.41 9.50
N ILE A 52 -3.45 6.91 8.56
CA ILE A 52 -4.55 7.84 8.82
C ILE A 52 -5.81 7.34 8.11
N LEU A 53 -6.98 7.77 8.58
CA LEU A 53 -8.23 7.57 7.89
C LEU A 53 -8.42 8.68 6.86
N ALA A 54 -8.14 8.38 5.59
CA ALA A 54 -8.36 9.30 4.50
C ALA A 54 -9.73 9.06 3.87
N VAL A 55 -10.35 10.13 3.41
CA VAL A 55 -11.50 10.05 2.52
C VAL A 55 -10.99 9.87 1.10
N VAL A 56 -11.27 8.73 0.49
CA VAL A 56 -10.87 8.45 -0.89
C VAL A 56 -12.10 8.37 -1.76
N LYS A 57 -12.13 9.16 -2.84
CA LYS A 57 -13.19 9.08 -3.84
C LYS A 57 -12.98 7.82 -4.67
N SER A 58 -13.68 6.74 -4.32
CA SER A 58 -13.68 5.51 -5.12
C SER A 58 -14.40 5.75 -6.45
N GLY A 59 -13.77 5.37 -7.56
CA GLY A 59 -14.31 5.52 -8.92
C GLY A 59 -15.45 4.56 -9.27
N ARG A 60 -15.90 3.70 -8.35
CA ARG A 60 -17.02 2.78 -8.59
C ARG A 60 -18.33 3.36 -8.09
N GLU A 61 -19.23 3.64 -9.02
CA GLU A 61 -20.62 3.23 -8.82
C GLU A 61 -21.58 4.24 -8.18
N ARG A 62 -21.23 4.62 -6.95
CA ARG A 62 -22.15 5.29 -6.04
C ARG A 62 -21.61 6.68 -5.76
N LYS A 63 -22.13 7.64 -6.51
CA LYS A 63 -21.88 9.08 -6.39
C LYS A 63 -22.07 9.62 -4.96
N ASP A 64 -22.71 8.84 -4.09
CA ASP A 64 -23.15 9.25 -2.75
C ASP A 64 -22.43 8.54 -1.60
N ARG A 65 -21.49 7.61 -1.87
CA ARG A 65 -20.76 6.92 -0.79
C ARG A 65 -19.31 7.38 -0.70
N MET A 66 -19.06 8.24 0.28
CA MET A 66 -17.73 8.66 0.67
C MET A 66 -17.10 7.56 1.54
N ASP A 67 -16.18 6.79 0.96
CA ASP A 67 -15.50 5.71 1.67
C ASP A 67 -14.32 6.26 2.47
N ARG A 68 -14.31 5.96 3.78
CA ARG A 68 -13.16 6.19 4.65
C ARG A 68 -12.24 4.99 4.53
N THR A 69 -11.02 5.23 4.08
CA THR A 69 -10.03 4.19 3.86
C THR A 69 -8.80 4.49 4.71
N ARG A 70 -8.28 3.46 5.38
CA ARG A 70 -7.01 3.55 6.09
C ARG A 70 -5.88 3.65 5.06
N VAL A 71 -5.07 4.70 5.16
CA VAL A 71 -3.95 4.97 4.26
C VAL A 71 -2.66 4.99 5.07
N ARG A 72 -1.69 4.16 4.68
CA ARG A 72 -0.37 4.12 5.28
C ARG A 72 0.43 5.36 4.89
N ILE A 73 1.12 5.96 5.85
CA ILE A 73 2.07 7.05 5.63
C ILE A 73 3.46 6.44 5.48
N SER A 74 4.16 6.72 4.38
CA SER A 74 5.57 6.34 4.22
C SER A 74 6.47 7.34 4.96
N GLU A 75 7.68 6.90 5.30
CA GLU A 75 8.73 7.74 5.87
C GLU A 75 8.97 9.02 5.05
N SER A 76 9.09 8.89 3.73
CA SER A 76 9.28 10.02 2.81
C SER A 76 8.09 10.99 2.72
N ALA A 77 6.88 10.55 3.09
CA ALA A 77 5.67 11.36 3.06
C ALA A 77 5.34 11.98 4.42
N TRP A 78 5.98 11.51 5.50
CA TRP A 78 5.65 11.85 6.88
C TRP A 78 5.59 13.35 7.14
N ALA A 79 6.70 14.07 6.89
CA ALA A 79 6.76 15.51 7.13
C ALA A 79 5.68 16.28 6.35
N LYS A 80 5.48 15.95 5.08
CA LYS A 80 4.44 16.57 4.24
C LYS A 80 3.02 16.21 4.67
N THR A 81 2.82 15.03 5.24
CA THR A 81 1.54 14.64 5.82
C THR A 81 1.25 15.49 7.05
N LEU A 82 2.22 15.64 7.96
CA LEU A 82 2.07 16.48 9.16
C LEU A 82 1.70 17.92 8.83
N GLU A 83 2.29 18.52 7.79
CA GLU A 83 1.95 19.88 7.34
C GLU A 83 0.47 20.07 6.93
N LYS A 84 -0.22 18.98 6.58
CA LYS A 84 -1.62 18.98 6.15
C LYS A 84 -2.57 18.52 7.25
N MET A 85 -2.04 17.99 8.34
CA MET A 85 -2.84 17.45 9.43
C MET A 85 -3.45 18.58 10.25
N VAL A 86 -4.66 18.34 10.73
CA VAL A 86 -5.32 19.24 11.68
C VAL A 86 -4.89 18.94 13.11
N LYS A 87 -5.03 19.93 13.99
CA LYS A 87 -4.74 19.77 15.42
C LYS A 87 -5.53 18.60 16.00
N CYS A 88 -4.87 17.76 16.80
CA CYS A 88 -5.43 16.56 17.42
C CYS A 88 -5.89 15.46 16.45
N GLU A 89 -5.54 15.52 15.16
CA GLU A 89 -5.84 14.45 14.21
C GLU A 89 -5.22 13.11 14.65
N ILE A 90 -5.92 12.01 14.37
CA ILE A 90 -5.56 10.68 14.83
C ILE A 90 -4.65 10.00 13.81
N VAL A 91 -3.45 9.63 14.25
CA VAL A 91 -2.53 8.73 13.56
C VAL A 91 -2.63 7.36 14.20
N GLU A 92 -3.01 6.37 13.40
CA GLU A 92 -3.10 4.99 13.82
C GLU A 92 -1.76 4.28 13.64
N LEU A 93 -1.28 3.68 14.73
CA LEU A 93 -0.12 2.80 14.77
C LEU A 93 -0.52 1.39 14.36
N GLU A 94 0.36 0.69 13.66
CA GLU A 94 0.20 -0.70 13.28
C GLU A 94 1.52 -1.44 13.39
N VAL A 95 1.49 -2.65 13.96
CA VAL A 95 2.63 -3.56 14.00
C VAL A 95 2.49 -4.58 12.88
N ILE A 96 3.46 -4.62 11.97
CA ILE A 96 3.54 -5.64 10.94
C ILE A 96 3.90 -6.97 11.62
N PRO A 97 3.17 -8.07 11.37
CA PRO A 97 3.55 -9.39 11.88
C PRO A 97 4.89 -9.82 11.30
N GLU A 98 5.66 -10.58 12.08
CA GLU A 98 6.86 -11.22 11.57
C GLU A 98 6.42 -12.30 10.60
N ILE A 99 6.90 -12.23 9.36
CA ILE A 99 6.71 -13.36 8.44
C ILE A 99 7.74 -14.39 8.89
N GLU A 100 7.35 -15.24 9.83
CA GLU A 100 8.09 -16.46 10.13
C GLU A 100 8.26 -17.19 8.80
N GLY A 101 9.52 -17.34 8.37
CA GLY A 101 9.86 -17.77 7.04
C GLY A 101 9.02 -18.99 6.67
N VAL A 102 8.29 -18.89 5.56
CA VAL A 102 7.74 -20.07 4.89
C VAL A 102 8.94 -20.94 4.56
N ALA A 103 9.22 -21.89 5.44
CA ALA A 103 10.22 -22.92 5.26
C ALA A 103 10.06 -23.46 3.83
N GLY A 104 11.16 -23.40 3.08
CA GLY A 104 11.16 -23.57 1.65
C GLY A 104 10.32 -24.76 1.19
N ARG A 105 9.31 -24.48 0.38
CA ARG A 105 8.77 -25.50 -0.52
C ARG A 105 9.82 -25.79 -1.58
N GLY A 106 10.68 -26.75 -1.25
CA GLY A 106 11.37 -27.65 -2.16
C GLY A 106 12.06 -27.03 -3.37
N ALA A 107 13.31 -26.66 -3.20
CA ALA A 107 14.27 -26.92 -4.27
C ALA A 107 14.32 -28.45 -4.47
N LYS A 108 13.52 -28.97 -5.42
CA LYS A 108 13.71 -30.33 -5.93
C LYS A 108 15.11 -30.36 -6.52
N GLY A 109 15.97 -31.16 -5.90
CA GLY A 109 17.31 -31.46 -6.42
C GLY A 109 17.21 -31.90 -7.87
N THR A 110 17.80 -31.11 -8.76
CA THR A 110 18.28 -31.62 -10.03
C THR A 110 19.48 -32.49 -9.69
N LYS A 111 19.22 -33.81 -9.64
CA LYS A 111 20.25 -34.82 -9.62
C LYS A 111 21.24 -34.58 -10.74
N ASP A 112 22.49 -34.85 -10.40
CA ASP A 112 23.65 -34.99 -11.26
C ASP A 112 23.30 -35.55 -12.65
N LEU A 113 23.52 -34.74 -13.69
CA LEU A 113 23.86 -35.24 -15.01
C LEU A 113 25.32 -34.91 -15.27
N LYS A 114 26.15 -35.96 -15.22
CA LYS A 114 27.43 -36.04 -15.92
C LYS A 114 27.15 -36.09 -17.42
N GLU A 115 27.65 -35.11 -18.18
CA GLU A 115 27.99 -35.25 -19.59
C GLU A 115 29.26 -34.40 -19.81
N THR A 116 30.45 -35.02 -19.79
CA THR A 116 31.24 -35.45 -20.96
C THR A 116 31.51 -34.31 -21.94
N GLY A 117 32.79 -33.94 -22.05
CA GLY A 117 33.26 -32.83 -22.85
C GLY A 117 33.03 -32.98 -24.36
N LEU A 118 33.01 -31.83 -25.02
CA LEU A 118 33.39 -31.70 -26.42
C LEU A 118 33.88 -30.26 -26.65
N GLU A 119 35.17 -30.14 -26.92
CA GLU A 119 35.77 -28.92 -27.45
C GLU A 119 35.16 -28.60 -28.81
N LYS A 120 34.72 -27.35 -29.02
CA LYS A 120 34.53 -26.81 -30.37
C LYS A 120 35.07 -25.39 -30.43
N GLY A 121 36.01 -25.23 -31.35
CA GLY A 121 36.80 -24.03 -31.57
C GLY A 121 35.97 -22.78 -31.85
N VAL A 122 36.49 -21.68 -31.33
CA VAL A 122 36.09 -20.31 -31.67
C VAL A 122 36.82 -19.95 -32.97
N ASP A 123 36.06 -19.70 -34.03
CA ASP A 123 36.55 -19.14 -35.29
C ASP A 123 36.30 -17.61 -35.27
N PRO A 124 37.33 -16.77 -35.12
CA PRO A 124 37.19 -15.31 -35.01
C PRO A 124 37.21 -14.65 -36.40
N SER A 125 36.20 -14.91 -37.23
CA SER A 125 36.03 -14.20 -38.50
C SER A 125 34.55 -14.07 -38.89
N ALA A 126 33.83 -13.17 -38.22
CA ALA A 126 32.57 -12.64 -38.74
C ALA A 126 32.40 -11.16 -38.32
N PRO A 127 32.27 -10.22 -39.29
CA PRO A 127 32.14 -8.79 -39.01
C PRO A 127 30.72 -8.40 -38.52
N PRO A 128 30.58 -7.24 -37.85
CA PRO A 128 29.29 -6.75 -37.36
C PRO A 128 28.47 -6.17 -38.52
N GLY A 129 27.45 -6.91 -38.95
CA GLY A 129 26.50 -6.50 -39.99
C GLY A 129 25.17 -6.06 -39.41
N TYR A 130 24.98 -4.75 -39.36
CA TYR A 130 23.71 -4.04 -39.19
C TYR A 130 22.65 -4.55 -40.18
N THR A 131 21.46 -4.93 -39.71
CA THR A 131 20.25 -4.95 -40.56
C THR A 131 19.03 -4.43 -39.80
N SER A 132 18.76 -3.16 -40.06
CA SER A 132 17.46 -2.51 -39.95
C SER A 132 16.55 -2.95 -41.10
N TYR A 133 15.31 -3.37 -40.82
CA TYR A 133 14.12 -3.24 -41.69
C TYR A 133 12.90 -3.23 -40.76
N GLU A 134 12.21 -2.09 -40.62
CA GLU A 134 11.00 -1.72 -41.38
C GLU A 134 9.85 -2.73 -41.18
N MET A 135 8.84 -2.36 -40.39
CA MET A 135 7.62 -1.66 -40.80
C MET A 135 6.61 -2.55 -41.52
N LEU A 136 5.33 -2.36 -41.12
CA LEU A 136 4.08 -2.92 -41.66
C LEU A 136 3.77 -4.34 -41.16
N GLN A 137 2.60 -4.69 -40.61
CA GLN A 137 1.23 -4.23 -40.86
C GLN A 137 0.32 -4.70 -39.70
N THR A 138 -0.69 -3.87 -39.36
CA THR A 138 -1.89 -4.28 -38.61
C THR A 138 -2.73 -5.30 -39.40
N PRO A 139 -3.51 -6.15 -38.73
CA PRO A 139 -4.95 -6.07 -38.99
C PRO A 139 -5.82 -6.15 -37.73
N SER A 140 -6.89 -5.34 -37.79
CA SER A 140 -8.08 -5.41 -36.96
C SER A 140 -8.77 -6.77 -37.05
N TYR A 141 -9.28 -7.28 -35.93
CA TYR A 141 -10.53 -8.04 -35.93
C TYR A 141 -11.33 -7.74 -34.66
N ALA A 142 -12.50 -7.16 -34.87
CA ALA A 142 -13.56 -7.04 -33.89
C ALA A 142 -14.21 -8.40 -33.63
N ARG A 143 -14.62 -8.65 -32.38
CA ARG A 143 -15.78 -9.51 -32.07
C ARG A 143 -16.36 -9.11 -30.72
N GLY A 144 -17.59 -8.60 -30.76
CA GLY A 144 -18.40 -8.42 -29.57
C GLY A 144 -18.89 -9.76 -29.00
N SER A 145 -19.32 -9.73 -27.75
CA SER A 145 -20.33 -10.67 -27.25
C SER A 145 -21.09 -10.00 -26.10
N THR A 146 -22.41 -10.03 -26.24
CA THR A 146 -23.45 -9.46 -25.40
C THR A 146 -23.87 -10.42 -24.28
N SER A 147 -24.77 -9.93 -23.42
CA SER A 147 -25.49 -10.59 -22.32
C SER A 147 -24.79 -10.43 -20.97
N SER A 148 -25.47 -10.11 -19.87
CA SER A 148 -26.77 -10.61 -19.46
C SER A 148 -27.38 -9.72 -18.36
N LEU A 149 -28.70 -9.56 -18.43
CA LEU A 149 -29.59 -8.96 -17.45
C LEU A 149 -29.69 -9.83 -16.18
N SER A 150 -29.57 -9.19 -15.01
CA SER A 150 -30.32 -9.55 -13.80
C SER A 150 -30.66 -8.22 -13.09
N ALA A 151 -31.88 -7.68 -13.13
CA ALA A 151 -33.15 -8.18 -12.61
C ALA A 151 -33.14 -8.41 -11.09
N ASN A 152 -33.74 -7.43 -10.40
CA ASN A 152 -34.73 -7.56 -9.32
C ASN A 152 -34.38 -7.18 -7.87
N LEU A 153 -35.28 -6.33 -7.37
CA LEU A 153 -35.84 -6.26 -6.01
C LEU A 153 -34.94 -5.87 -4.82
N ALA A 154 -35.07 -4.62 -4.39
CA ALA A 154 -35.51 -4.33 -3.00
C ALA A 154 -35.96 -2.86 -2.87
N ARG A 155 -37.28 -2.66 -2.92
CA ARG A 155 -37.95 -1.51 -2.29
C ARG A 155 -38.05 -1.78 -0.79
N ARG A 156 -37.87 -0.72 0.01
CA ARG A 156 -38.58 -0.34 1.25
C ARG A 156 -37.66 -0.07 2.45
N LEU A 157 -38.06 1.01 3.15
CA LEU A 157 -37.69 1.48 4.50
C LEU A 157 -36.35 2.25 4.53
N SER A 158 -36.21 3.49 5.00
CA SER A 158 -37.08 4.30 5.87
C SER A 158 -36.63 5.77 5.75
N GLY A 159 -37.60 6.68 5.60
CA GLY A 159 -37.39 8.09 5.90
C GLY A 159 -37.39 8.25 7.42
N PHE A 160 -36.34 8.83 7.98
CA PHE A 160 -36.31 9.11 9.42
C PHE A 160 -35.38 10.25 9.87
N TRP A 161 -35.04 11.24 9.04
CA TRP A 161 -34.35 12.44 9.55
C TRP A 161 -34.79 13.68 8.77
N LYS A 162 -36.00 14.15 9.04
CA LYS A 162 -36.34 15.56 8.94
C LYS A 162 -36.62 16.03 10.36
N ASP A 163 -36.10 17.21 10.67
CA ASP A 163 -36.34 18.01 11.88
C ASP A 163 -35.40 17.76 13.07
N LEU A 164 -34.21 18.35 12.98
CA LEU A 164 -33.62 19.04 14.13
C LEU A 164 -32.83 20.26 13.65
N LYS A 165 -33.46 21.43 13.81
CA LYS A 165 -32.78 22.74 13.87
C LYS A 165 -32.32 22.93 15.32
N PHE A 166 -31.04 23.22 15.51
CA PHE A 166 -30.54 24.02 16.63
C PHE A 166 -30.00 25.32 16.04
#